data_AF-A0A366KDD8-F1
#
_entry.id   AF-A0A366KDD8-F1
#
_cell.length_a   1.000
_cell.length_b   1.000
_cell.length_c   1.000
_cell.angle_alpha   90.00
_cell.angle_beta   90.00
_cell.angle_gamma   90.00
#
_symmetry.space_group_name_H-M   'P 1'
#
loop_
_entity.id
_entity.type
_entity.pdbx_description
1 polymer ?
#
loop_
_entity_poly.entity_id
_entity_poly.type
_entity_poly.pdbx_seq_one_letter_code
_entity_poly.pdbx_strand_id
1 'polypeptide(L)'
;MSQGFISTNGAATGGHRDFAPEETGRGPGVPSPLTNNPKAGQWDGRKLSRGIVADYKRLVMTDGEGIRCSIYVSGCPFRCENCYNASIWDFQAGHPYTQELEDRIVKDLSLSYVQGITFLGGEPLLNTPTLIRLAKRVRQEFGHSKDIWCWTGYTWEELMRPGETPDKAELLSYVDILVDGRYIETEKNSLLQFRGSANQRIIDVQRSLETGEIVVWPKLHDQTRFIPEHYSKEREQEQARG
;
A
#
# COMPACT_ATOMS: atom_id res chain seq x y z
N MET A 1 23.21 16.65 39.82
CA MET A 1 24.30 15.89 39.17
C MET A 1 23.66 14.72 38.47
N SER A 2 23.89 14.64 37.16
CA SER A 2 23.22 13.77 36.19
C SER A 2 23.42 12.28 36.49
N GLN A 3 22.32 11.54 36.62
CA GLN A 3 22.37 10.09 36.43
C GLN A 3 22.10 9.82 34.96
N GLY A 4 23.15 9.40 34.26
CA GLY A 4 23.12 9.10 32.84
C GLY A 4 22.21 7.92 32.54
N PHE A 5 21.29 8.14 31.60
CA PHE A 5 20.62 7.06 30.90
C PHE A 5 21.68 6.31 30.09
N ILE A 6 21.98 5.08 30.51
CA ILE A 6 22.73 4.13 29.69
C ILE A 6 21.77 3.71 28.58
N SER A 7 21.96 4.28 27.39
CA SER A 7 21.35 3.81 26.17
C SER A 7 21.91 2.43 25.85
N THR A 8 21.12 1.38 26.10
CA THR A 8 21.40 0.05 25.54
C THR A 8 21.05 0.09 24.06
N ASN A 9 22.02 0.49 23.23
CA ASN A 9 22.04 0.18 21.80
C ASN A 9 22.19 -1.33 21.61
N GLY A 10 21.10 -2.07 21.82
CA GLY A 10 20.92 -3.39 21.25
C GLY A 10 20.35 -3.21 19.85
N ALA A 11 21.19 -3.29 18.83
CA ALA A 11 20.72 -3.45 17.46
C ALA A 11 19.86 -4.73 17.43
N ALA A 12 18.54 -4.57 17.27
CA ALA A 12 17.63 -5.69 17.14
C ALA A 12 17.90 -6.39 15.80
N THR A 13 18.77 -7.41 15.82
CA THR A 13 19.07 -8.27 14.67
C THR A 13 17.99 -9.33 14.42
N GLY A 14 16.83 -9.22 15.07
CA GLY A 14 15.69 -10.11 14.85
C GLY A 14 14.75 -9.50 13.81
N GLY A 15 14.81 -9.98 12.57
CA GLY A 15 13.82 -9.62 11.55
C GLY A 15 12.40 -9.88 12.08
N HIS A 16 11.49 -8.95 11.81
CA HIS A 16 10.07 -9.13 12.13
C HIS A 16 9.53 -10.30 11.28
N ARG A 17 9.37 -11.46 11.93
CA ARG A 17 8.80 -12.66 11.32
C ARG A 17 7.52 -13.03 12.05
N ASP A 18 6.44 -13.18 11.31
CA ASP A 18 5.15 -13.71 11.78
C ASP A 18 5.10 -15.25 11.68
N PHE A 19 6.29 -15.88 11.60
CA PHE A 19 6.44 -17.29 11.27
C PHE A 19 7.63 -17.93 11.95
N ALA A 20 7.48 -19.22 12.26
CA ALA A 20 8.56 -20.03 12.78
C ALA A 20 9.53 -20.44 11.65
N PRO A 21 10.85 -20.58 11.92
CA PRO A 21 11.83 -20.97 10.90
C PRO A 21 11.50 -22.25 10.12
N GLU A 22 10.84 -23.21 10.76
CA GLU A 22 10.46 -24.52 10.24
C GLU A 22 9.12 -24.54 9.49
N GLU A 23 8.45 -23.39 9.42
CA GLU A 23 7.09 -23.32 8.88
C GLU A 23 7.06 -23.32 7.35
N THR A 24 6.37 -24.31 6.76
CA THR A 24 6.27 -24.50 5.30
C THR A 24 4.92 -24.04 4.73
N GLY A 25 4.80 -24.00 3.40
CA GLY A 25 3.52 -23.76 2.71
C GLY A 25 3.07 -22.30 2.63
N ARG A 26 3.99 -21.33 2.70
CA ARG A 26 3.69 -19.88 2.63
C ARG A 26 3.55 -19.34 1.20
N GLY A 27 3.81 -20.14 0.17
CA GLY A 27 3.82 -19.70 -1.23
C GLY A 27 5.14 -19.04 -1.63
N PRO A 28 5.22 -18.38 -2.80
CA PRO A 28 6.42 -17.63 -3.17
C PRO A 28 6.68 -16.54 -2.12
N GLY A 29 7.89 -16.54 -1.55
CA GLY A 29 8.27 -15.55 -0.55
C GLY A 29 8.59 -14.21 -1.18
N VAL A 30 8.27 -13.12 -0.47
CA VAL A 30 8.76 -11.78 -0.82
C VAL A 30 10.25 -11.68 -0.47
N PRO A 31 11.10 -11.04 -1.30
CA PRO A 31 12.56 -11.03 -1.15
C PRO A 31 13.04 -10.10 -0.03
N SER A 32 12.47 -10.18 1.16
CA SER A 32 12.97 -9.47 2.33
C SER A 32 12.79 -10.28 3.62
N PRO A 33 13.87 -10.55 4.38
CA PRO A 33 13.79 -11.20 5.69
C PRO A 33 13.26 -10.25 6.79
N LEU A 34 13.05 -8.97 6.47
CA LEU A 34 12.61 -7.92 7.38
C LEU A 34 11.11 -7.65 7.27
N THR A 35 10.40 -8.44 6.49
CA THR A 35 8.95 -8.32 6.34
C THR A 35 8.25 -9.64 6.64
N ASN A 36 7.05 -9.54 7.19
CA ASN A 36 6.20 -10.68 7.48
C ASN A 36 5.70 -11.37 6.20
N ASN A 37 5.49 -12.68 6.22
CA ASN A 37 5.12 -13.47 5.06
C ASN A 37 3.94 -14.40 5.34
N PRO A 38 2.69 -13.89 5.42
CA PRO A 38 1.55 -14.66 5.93
C PRO A 38 1.20 -15.85 5.04
N LYS A 39 0.75 -16.95 5.65
CA LYS A 39 0.10 -18.08 4.97
C LYS A 39 -1.26 -17.68 4.41
N ALA A 40 -1.75 -18.51 3.48
CA ALA A 40 -3.08 -18.39 2.91
C ALA A 40 -4.15 -18.27 4.02
N GLY A 41 -4.87 -17.16 4.06
CA GLY A 41 -5.94 -16.91 5.02
C GLY A 41 -5.50 -16.69 6.47
N GLN A 42 -4.18 -16.61 6.75
CA GLN A 42 -3.66 -16.39 8.10
C GLN A 42 -4.15 -15.05 8.68
N TRP A 43 -4.16 -14.00 7.86
CA TRP A 43 -4.70 -12.71 8.24
C TRP A 43 -6.06 -12.52 7.59
N ASP A 44 -7.09 -12.54 8.44
CA ASP A 44 -8.49 -12.37 8.06
C ASP A 44 -8.95 -10.96 8.41
N GLY A 45 -9.14 -10.11 7.38
CA GLY A 45 -9.56 -8.72 7.54
C GLY A 45 -10.90 -8.58 8.27
N ARG A 46 -11.79 -9.57 8.15
CA ARG A 46 -13.09 -9.59 8.84
C ARG A 46 -12.96 -9.75 10.36
N LYS A 47 -11.81 -10.23 10.84
CA LYS A 47 -11.49 -10.39 12.26
C LYS A 47 -10.57 -9.29 12.78
N LEU A 48 -9.67 -8.81 11.92
CA LEU A 48 -8.65 -7.82 12.30
C LEU A 48 -9.17 -6.38 12.19
N SER A 49 -9.92 -6.06 11.15
CA SER A 49 -10.44 -4.71 10.92
C SER A 49 -11.32 -4.26 12.09
N ARG A 50 -11.16 -3.00 12.46
CA ARG A 50 -11.92 -2.36 13.55
C ARG A 50 -12.87 -1.27 13.04
N GLY A 51 -13.01 -1.14 11.72
CA GLY A 51 -13.74 -0.03 11.12
C GLY A 51 -13.13 1.33 11.46
N ILE A 52 -11.80 1.37 11.61
CA ILE A 52 -11.03 2.57 11.90
C ILE A 52 -10.26 2.97 10.64
N VAL A 53 -10.25 4.27 10.38
CA VAL A 53 -9.43 4.89 9.35
C VAL A 53 -8.52 5.91 10.01
N ALA A 54 -7.27 5.96 9.56
CA ALA A 54 -6.27 6.86 10.06
C ALA A 54 -6.48 8.28 9.55
N ASP A 55 -6.82 8.42 8.27
CA ASP A 55 -6.99 9.71 7.62
C ASP A 55 -7.83 9.61 6.33
N TYR A 56 -8.38 10.74 5.91
CA TYR A 56 -8.99 10.92 4.61
C TYR A 56 -8.50 12.23 3.99
N LYS A 57 -7.91 12.14 2.81
CA LYS A 57 -7.35 13.28 2.07
C LYS A 57 -8.08 13.47 0.76
N ARG A 58 -8.55 14.68 0.52
CA ARG A 58 -9.14 15.09 -0.76
C ARG A 58 -8.09 15.71 -1.66
N LEU A 59 -8.25 15.55 -2.97
CA LEU A 59 -7.49 16.23 -4.02
C LEU A 59 -5.97 15.96 -3.97
N VAL A 60 -5.60 14.68 -3.88
CA VAL A 60 -4.22 14.20 -3.84
C VAL A 60 -3.78 13.78 -5.25
N MET A 61 -2.55 14.12 -5.65
CA MET A 61 -1.98 13.77 -6.98
C MET A 61 -0.83 12.77 -6.91
N THR A 62 -0.39 12.41 -5.72
CA THR A 62 0.73 11.47 -5.49
C THR A 62 0.27 10.03 -5.36
N ASP A 63 -1.03 9.81 -5.14
CA ASP A 63 -1.58 8.52 -4.73
C ASP A 63 -2.21 7.76 -5.92
N GLY A 64 -1.68 7.97 -7.12
CA GLY A 64 -2.15 7.39 -8.38
C GLY A 64 -2.36 8.45 -9.46
N GLU A 65 -2.81 8.01 -10.63
CA GLU A 65 -3.07 8.93 -11.76
C GLU A 65 -4.22 9.91 -11.47
N GLY A 66 -4.03 11.17 -11.89
CA GLY A 66 -5.03 12.22 -11.79
C GLY A 66 -5.16 12.85 -10.40
N ILE A 67 -6.22 13.63 -10.21
CA ILE A 67 -6.59 14.17 -8.89
C ILE A 67 -7.47 13.14 -8.19
N ARG A 68 -7.09 12.74 -6.98
CA ARG A 68 -7.71 11.61 -6.29
C ARG A 68 -8.23 11.98 -4.91
N CYS A 69 -9.20 11.22 -4.45
CA CYS A 69 -9.49 11.10 -3.02
C CYS A 69 -8.70 9.91 -2.47
N SER A 70 -8.12 10.05 -1.29
CA SER A 70 -7.29 9.01 -0.67
C SER A 70 -7.83 8.69 0.73
N ILE A 71 -8.15 7.42 0.97
CA ILE A 71 -8.54 6.93 2.30
C ILE A 71 -7.41 6.07 2.85
N TYR A 72 -6.98 6.39 4.06
CA TYR A 72 -5.92 5.69 4.77
C TYR A 72 -6.57 4.84 5.86
N VAL A 73 -6.66 3.53 5.66
CA VAL A 73 -7.21 2.60 6.66
C VAL A 73 -6.16 2.28 7.73
N SER A 74 -6.60 1.78 8.88
CA SER A 74 -5.71 1.48 10.01
C SER A 74 -5.41 0.00 10.13
N GLY A 75 -4.20 -0.32 10.61
CA GLY A 75 -3.76 -1.68 10.87
C GLY A 75 -2.93 -2.28 9.74
N CYS A 76 -1.64 -2.54 10.00
CA CYS A 76 -0.75 -3.23 9.06
C CYS A 76 0.15 -4.22 9.81
N PRO A 77 -0.08 -5.53 9.67
CA PRO A 77 0.80 -6.52 10.25
C PRO A 77 2.11 -6.68 9.46
N PHE A 78 2.26 -6.15 8.24
CA PHE A 78 3.51 -6.31 7.46
C PHE A 78 4.73 -5.65 8.11
N ARG A 79 4.52 -4.49 8.76
CA ARG A 79 5.55 -3.74 9.49
C ARG A 79 6.88 -3.57 8.73
N CYS A 80 6.79 -3.17 7.47
CA CYS A 80 7.96 -2.98 6.62
C CYS A 80 9.00 -2.06 7.30
N GLU A 81 10.29 -2.36 7.11
CA GLU A 81 11.37 -1.49 7.57
C GLU A 81 11.20 -0.07 6.98
N ASN A 82 11.37 0.95 7.81
CA ASN A 82 11.20 2.36 7.44
C ASN A 82 9.85 2.68 6.76
N CYS A 83 8.79 1.95 7.12
CA CYS A 83 7.44 2.20 6.62
C CYS A 83 7.03 3.65 6.87
N TYR A 84 6.69 4.36 5.79
CA TYR A 84 6.18 5.75 5.85
C TYR A 84 4.96 5.89 6.78
N ASN A 85 4.13 4.85 6.85
CA ASN A 85 2.89 4.81 7.60
C ASN A 85 3.00 3.97 8.89
N ALA A 86 4.18 3.92 9.52
CA ALA A 86 4.40 3.14 10.73
C ALA A 86 3.47 3.53 11.90
N SER A 87 3.02 4.78 11.97
CA SER A 87 2.09 5.29 13.00
C SER A 87 0.70 4.64 12.95
N ILE A 88 0.34 3.98 11.84
CA ILE A 88 -0.99 3.40 11.63
C ILE A 88 -0.94 1.87 11.48
N TRP A 89 0.12 1.23 11.99
CA TRP A 89 0.23 -0.22 12.09
C TRP A 89 -0.79 -0.85 13.04
N ASP A 90 -1.26 -0.09 14.03
CA ASP A 90 -2.32 -0.51 14.94
C ASP A 90 -3.69 -0.34 14.26
N PHE A 91 -4.52 -1.39 14.31
CA PHE A 91 -5.89 -1.36 13.81
C PHE A 91 -6.79 -0.36 14.56
N GLN A 92 -6.35 0.19 15.69
CA GLN A 92 -7.05 1.21 16.46
C GLN A 92 -6.52 2.64 16.24
N ALA A 93 -5.48 2.83 15.42
CA ALA A 93 -4.88 4.14 15.18
C ALA A 93 -5.74 4.98 14.23
N GLY A 94 -6.49 5.95 14.74
CA GLY A 94 -7.28 6.87 13.91
C GLY A 94 -8.66 7.12 14.50
N HIS A 95 -9.67 7.21 13.64
CA HIS A 95 -11.06 7.44 14.01
C HIS A 95 -12.01 6.47 13.29
N PRO A 96 -13.23 6.26 13.82
CA PRO A 96 -14.23 5.41 13.17
C PRO A 96 -14.52 5.84 11.72
N TYR A 97 -14.72 4.84 10.87
CA TYR A 97 -15.33 5.00 9.57
C TYR A 97 -16.85 5.11 9.73
N THR A 98 -17.42 6.27 9.38
CA THR A 98 -18.85 6.56 9.59
C THR A 98 -19.57 6.82 8.27
N GLN A 99 -20.90 6.82 8.31
CA GLN A 99 -21.73 7.20 7.18
C GLN A 99 -21.40 8.61 6.68
N GLU A 100 -21.18 9.56 7.59
CA GLU A 100 -20.89 10.95 7.26
C GLU A 100 -19.54 11.10 6.53
N LEU A 101 -18.55 10.28 6.89
CA LEU A 101 -17.28 10.22 6.17
C LEU A 101 -17.47 9.66 4.77
N GLU A 102 -18.23 8.57 4.62
CA GLU A 102 -18.53 7.97 3.32
C GLU A 102 -19.27 8.94 2.40
N ASP A 103 -20.27 9.65 2.93
CA ASP A 103 -21.02 10.68 2.19
C ASP A 103 -20.11 11.82 1.73
N ARG A 104 -19.14 12.21 2.57
CA ARG A 104 -18.13 13.21 2.22
C ARG A 104 -17.22 12.71 1.09
N ILE A 105 -16.75 11.47 1.18
CA ILE A 105 -15.90 10.85 0.14
C ILE A 105 -16.64 10.86 -1.20
N VAL A 106 -17.88 10.38 -1.22
CA VAL A 106 -18.71 10.34 -2.43
C VAL A 106 -18.96 11.74 -2.99
N LYS A 107 -19.30 12.71 -2.13
CA LYS A 107 -19.49 14.10 -2.55
C LYS A 107 -18.22 14.66 -3.21
N ASP A 108 -17.06 14.43 -2.61
CA ASP A 108 -15.79 14.89 -3.17
C ASP A 108 -15.46 14.16 -4.49
N LEU A 109 -15.76 12.86 -4.60
CA LEU A 109 -15.60 12.09 -5.84
C LEU A 109 -16.51 12.58 -6.97
N SER A 110 -17.67 13.16 -6.66
CA SER A 110 -18.62 13.68 -7.67
C SER A 110 -18.07 14.86 -8.47
N LEU A 111 -17.01 15.51 -7.99
CA LEU A 111 -16.34 16.60 -8.69
C LEU A 111 -15.78 16.09 -10.03
N SER A 112 -16.07 16.81 -11.11
CA SER A 112 -15.74 16.39 -12.48
C SER A 112 -14.23 16.21 -12.72
N TYR A 113 -13.40 16.97 -12.01
CA TYR A 113 -11.95 16.93 -12.11
C TYR A 113 -11.29 15.88 -11.20
N VAL A 114 -12.03 15.22 -10.32
CA VAL A 114 -11.51 14.11 -9.50
C VAL A 114 -11.60 12.83 -10.31
N GLN A 115 -10.47 12.20 -10.60
CA GLN A 115 -10.42 10.98 -11.41
C GLN A 115 -10.96 9.76 -10.65
N GLY A 116 -10.68 9.64 -9.35
CA GLY A 116 -11.09 8.47 -8.60
C GLY A 116 -10.62 8.45 -7.16
N ILE A 117 -10.65 7.27 -6.55
CA ILE A 117 -10.28 7.04 -5.16
C ILE A 117 -9.09 6.07 -5.04
N THR A 118 -8.25 6.28 -4.04
CA THR A 118 -7.18 5.37 -3.67
C THR A 118 -7.38 4.82 -2.26
N PHE A 119 -7.30 3.49 -2.14
CA PHE A 119 -7.24 2.79 -0.88
C PHE A 119 -5.78 2.62 -0.46
N LEU A 120 -5.43 3.22 0.68
CA LEU A 120 -4.09 3.29 1.25
C LEU A 120 -4.13 2.98 2.73
N GLY A 121 -2.96 3.10 3.36
CA GLY A 121 -2.80 3.06 4.80
C GLY A 121 -2.97 1.66 5.36
N GLY A 122 -2.41 1.43 6.54
CA GLY A 122 -2.38 0.12 7.16
C GLY A 122 -2.07 -0.97 6.12
N GLU A 123 -3.02 -1.90 5.99
CA GLU A 123 -3.17 -2.82 4.88
C GLU A 123 -4.64 -2.78 4.40
N PRO A 124 -4.94 -2.26 3.19
CA PRO A 124 -6.29 -2.22 2.64
C PRO A 124 -6.96 -3.59 2.52
N LEU A 125 -6.20 -4.63 2.15
CA LEU A 125 -6.73 -5.99 1.99
C LEU A 125 -7.01 -6.68 3.35
N LEU A 126 -6.78 -5.98 4.47
CA LEU A 126 -7.22 -6.37 5.81
C LEU A 126 -8.31 -5.45 6.39
N ASN A 127 -8.78 -4.48 5.59
CA ASN A 127 -9.92 -3.60 5.92
C ASN A 127 -11.07 -3.76 4.92
N THR A 128 -11.19 -4.96 4.34
CA THR A 128 -12.23 -5.37 3.39
C THR A 128 -13.66 -5.08 3.85
N PRO A 129 -14.09 -5.22 5.14
CA PRO A 129 -15.48 -4.91 5.50
C PRO A 129 -15.84 -3.44 5.25
N THR A 130 -14.89 -2.52 5.48
CA THR A 130 -15.05 -1.08 5.22
C THR A 130 -14.90 -0.77 3.73
N LEU A 131 -13.86 -1.29 3.09
CA LEU A 131 -13.52 -0.91 1.73
C LEU A 131 -14.44 -1.52 0.67
N ILE A 132 -14.98 -2.74 0.89
CA ILE A 132 -15.99 -3.33 0.00
C ILE A 132 -17.26 -2.48 0.00
N ARG A 133 -17.68 -2.00 1.18
CA ARG A 133 -18.85 -1.10 1.30
C ARG A 133 -18.64 0.17 0.48
N LEU A 134 -17.50 0.82 0.66
CA LEU A 134 -17.16 2.04 -0.07
C LEU A 134 -17.04 1.77 -1.58
N ALA A 135 -16.34 0.71 -1.99
CA ALA A 135 -16.16 0.35 -3.39
C ALA A 135 -17.49 0.07 -4.09
N LYS A 136 -18.39 -0.70 -3.46
CA LYS A 136 -19.76 -0.92 -3.96
C LYS A 136 -20.51 0.38 -4.16
N ARG A 137 -20.42 1.30 -3.20
CA ARG A 137 -21.07 2.61 -3.32
C ARG A 137 -20.48 3.46 -4.45
N VAL A 138 -19.15 3.49 -4.59
CA VAL A 138 -18.48 4.18 -5.71
C VAL A 138 -18.96 3.61 -7.06
N ARG A 139 -19.04 2.28 -7.20
CA ARG A 139 -19.59 1.65 -8.40
C ARG A 139 -21.07 1.95 -8.62
N GLN A 140 -21.88 2.00 -7.57
CA GLN A 140 -23.29 2.33 -7.66
C GLN A 140 -23.53 3.77 -8.14
N GLU A 141 -22.75 4.73 -7.64
CA GLU A 141 -22.96 6.15 -7.93
C GLU A 141 -22.26 6.61 -9.21
N PHE A 142 -21.13 6.00 -9.57
CA PHE A 142 -20.29 6.45 -10.67
C PHE A 142 -19.97 5.39 -11.72
N GLY A 143 -20.42 4.14 -11.53
CA GLY A 143 -20.02 3.02 -12.39
C GLY A 143 -18.49 2.90 -12.47
N HIS A 144 -17.97 2.94 -13.70
CA HIS A 144 -16.52 2.93 -13.97
C HIS A 144 -15.97 4.30 -14.37
N SER A 145 -16.74 5.39 -14.23
CA SER A 145 -16.22 6.73 -14.54
C SER A 145 -15.22 7.25 -13.49
N LYS A 146 -15.18 6.61 -12.32
CA LYS A 146 -14.21 6.89 -11.25
C LYS A 146 -13.42 5.61 -10.99
N ASP A 147 -12.10 5.67 -11.18
CA ASP A 147 -11.24 4.50 -10.97
C ASP A 147 -10.93 4.29 -9.48
N ILE A 148 -10.70 3.04 -9.10
CA ILE A 148 -10.33 2.63 -7.75
C ILE A 148 -8.91 2.07 -7.81
N TRP A 149 -7.99 2.75 -7.13
CA TRP A 149 -6.63 2.26 -6.92
C TRP A 149 -6.50 1.65 -5.52
N CYS A 150 -5.63 0.67 -5.36
CA CYS A 150 -5.35 0.06 -4.06
C CYS A 150 -3.86 -0.23 -3.92
N TRP A 151 -3.25 0.18 -2.81
CA TRP A 151 -1.93 -0.30 -2.43
C TRP A 151 -2.06 -1.49 -1.50
N THR A 152 -1.12 -2.41 -1.55
CA THR A 152 -1.10 -3.55 -0.63
C THR A 152 0.32 -4.06 -0.44
N GLY A 153 0.61 -4.57 0.76
CA GLY A 153 1.83 -5.32 1.00
C GLY A 153 1.78 -6.73 0.41
N TYR A 154 0.59 -7.26 0.10
CA TYR A 154 0.48 -8.55 -0.58
C TYR A 154 0.95 -8.45 -2.03
N THR A 155 1.49 -9.54 -2.54
CA THR A 155 1.68 -9.74 -4.00
C THR A 155 0.40 -10.30 -4.61
N TRP A 156 0.20 -10.11 -5.91
CA TRP A 156 -0.87 -10.73 -6.69
C TRP A 156 -0.95 -12.24 -6.46
N GLU A 157 0.20 -12.92 -6.46
CA GLU A 157 0.30 -14.35 -6.25
C GLU A 157 -0.16 -14.76 -4.84
N GLU A 158 0.14 -13.95 -3.81
CA GLU A 158 -0.38 -14.17 -2.46
C GLU A 158 -1.90 -13.95 -2.38
N LEU A 159 -2.45 -13.02 -3.15
CA LEU A 159 -3.89 -12.73 -3.18
C LEU A 159 -4.69 -13.80 -3.94
N MET A 160 -4.10 -14.42 -4.96
CA MET A 160 -4.76 -15.42 -5.82
C MET A 160 -4.55 -16.87 -5.39
N ARG A 161 -3.72 -17.14 -4.37
CA ARG A 161 -3.43 -18.52 -3.94
C ARG A 161 -4.65 -19.20 -3.29
N PRO A 162 -4.76 -20.54 -3.40
CA PRO A 162 -5.79 -21.30 -2.69
C PRO A 162 -5.73 -21.09 -1.17
N GLY A 163 -6.91 -20.93 -0.55
CA GLY A 163 -7.06 -20.76 0.89
C GLY A 163 -7.00 -19.31 1.38
N GLU A 164 -6.78 -18.33 0.50
CA GLU A 164 -7.00 -16.93 0.87
C GLU A 164 -8.47 -16.63 1.18
N THR A 165 -8.67 -15.54 1.93
CA THR A 165 -10.01 -15.14 2.34
C THR A 165 -10.79 -14.53 1.16
N PRO A 166 -12.06 -14.93 0.94
CA PRO A 166 -12.81 -14.56 -0.28
C PRO A 166 -13.13 -13.06 -0.38
N ASP A 167 -13.13 -12.35 0.74
CA ASP A 167 -13.33 -10.90 0.82
C ASP A 167 -12.18 -10.12 0.15
N LYS A 168 -10.96 -10.66 0.11
CA LYS A 168 -9.86 -10.05 -0.64
C LYS A 168 -10.15 -10.07 -2.14
N ALA A 169 -10.58 -11.22 -2.66
CA ALA A 169 -11.00 -11.37 -4.05
C ALA A 169 -12.24 -10.52 -4.39
N GLU A 170 -13.21 -10.43 -3.47
CA GLU A 170 -14.37 -9.54 -3.62
C GLU A 170 -13.92 -8.07 -3.74
N LEU A 171 -13.04 -7.59 -2.86
CA LEU A 171 -12.53 -6.22 -2.95
C LEU A 171 -11.78 -5.99 -4.27
N LEU A 172 -10.90 -6.91 -4.67
CA LEU A 172 -10.17 -6.83 -5.94
C LEU A 172 -11.09 -6.75 -7.15
N SER A 173 -12.26 -7.42 -7.13
CA SER A 173 -13.23 -7.33 -8.24
C SER A 173 -13.72 -5.90 -8.51
N TYR A 174 -13.62 -5.01 -7.51
CA TYR A 174 -13.94 -3.60 -7.66
C TYR A 174 -12.73 -2.70 -7.91
N VAL A 175 -11.50 -3.17 -7.71
CA VAL A 175 -10.29 -2.38 -7.90
C VAL A 175 -9.89 -2.36 -9.37
N ASP A 176 -9.54 -1.21 -9.91
CA ASP A 176 -9.04 -1.09 -11.29
C ASP A 176 -7.52 -1.28 -11.33
N ILE A 177 -6.79 -0.62 -10.42
CA ILE A 177 -5.33 -0.62 -10.37
C ILE A 177 -4.83 -1.06 -8.99
N LEU A 178 -3.91 -2.03 -8.97
CA LEU A 178 -3.28 -2.52 -7.75
C LEU A 178 -1.79 -2.17 -7.76
N VAL A 179 -1.31 -1.49 -6.72
CA VAL A 179 0.12 -1.41 -6.43
C VAL A 179 0.44 -2.48 -5.40
N ASP A 180 1.09 -3.54 -5.86
CA ASP A 180 1.30 -4.75 -5.07
C ASP A 180 2.73 -4.86 -4.53
N GLY A 181 2.88 -5.69 -3.51
CA GLY A 181 4.16 -5.99 -2.89
C GLY A 181 4.53 -5.04 -1.75
N ARG A 182 5.30 -5.60 -0.82
CA ARG A 182 5.78 -4.89 0.37
C ARG A 182 6.81 -3.84 -0.02
N TYR A 183 6.86 -2.76 0.74
CA TYR A 183 8.00 -1.85 0.70
C TYR A 183 9.27 -2.55 1.20
N ILE A 184 10.34 -2.48 0.40
CA ILE A 184 11.66 -3.02 0.71
C ILE A 184 12.66 -1.84 0.66
N GLU A 185 13.25 -1.48 1.81
CA GLU A 185 14.14 -0.30 1.91
C GLU A 185 15.37 -0.42 1.00
N THR A 186 15.95 -1.61 0.86
CA THR A 186 17.10 -1.84 -0.03
C THR A 186 16.78 -1.69 -1.52
N GLU A 187 15.49 -1.71 -1.87
CA GLU A 187 15.00 -1.51 -3.24
C GLU A 187 14.35 -0.13 -3.42
N LYS A 188 14.47 0.75 -2.42
CA LYS A 188 13.88 2.09 -2.45
C LYS A 188 14.39 2.88 -3.65
N ASN A 189 13.46 3.44 -4.42
CA ASN A 189 13.81 4.28 -5.56
C ASN A 189 12.76 5.39 -5.76
N SER A 190 13.19 6.65 -5.55
CA SER A 190 12.31 7.83 -5.64
C SER A 190 11.94 8.24 -7.07
N LEU A 191 12.52 7.58 -8.08
CA LEU A 191 12.21 7.83 -9.49
C LEU A 191 11.05 6.96 -10.00
N LEU A 192 10.62 5.97 -9.21
CA LEU A 192 9.54 5.08 -9.59
C LEU A 192 8.21 5.81 -9.53
N GLN A 193 7.38 5.56 -10.54
CA GLN A 193 6.04 6.09 -10.58
C GLN A 193 5.19 5.41 -9.49
N PHE A 194 4.58 6.21 -8.60
CA PHE A 194 3.59 5.78 -7.61
C PHE A 194 4.00 4.64 -6.65
N ARG A 195 5.27 4.26 -6.58
CA ARG A 195 5.72 3.18 -5.68
C ARG A 195 7.07 3.49 -5.06
N GLY A 196 7.30 2.92 -3.89
CA GLY A 196 8.48 3.22 -3.07
C GLY A 196 9.67 2.33 -3.37
N SER A 197 9.42 1.09 -3.82
CA SER A 197 10.45 0.06 -4.01
C SER A 197 10.32 -0.63 -5.37
N ALA A 198 11.45 -1.06 -5.94
CA ALA A 198 11.53 -1.65 -7.27
C ALA A 198 10.79 -3.00 -7.42
N ASN A 199 10.66 -3.78 -6.35
CA ASN A 199 9.87 -5.01 -6.33
C ASN A 199 8.37 -4.80 -6.51
N GLN A 200 7.86 -3.59 -6.24
CA GLN A 200 6.44 -3.30 -6.32
C GLN A 200 6.01 -3.17 -7.78
N ARG A 201 4.83 -3.71 -8.13
CA ARG A 201 4.27 -3.63 -9.49
C ARG A 201 2.99 -2.82 -9.48
N ILE A 202 2.70 -2.17 -10.61
CA ILE A 202 1.40 -1.52 -10.84
C ILE A 202 0.63 -2.39 -11.83
N ILE A 203 -0.45 -3.01 -11.37
CA ILE A 203 -1.19 -4.05 -12.07
C ILE A 203 -2.55 -3.51 -12.49
N ASP A 204 -2.92 -3.75 -13.74
CA ASP A 204 -4.29 -3.60 -14.24
C ASP A 204 -5.11 -4.81 -13.78
N VAL A 205 -5.92 -4.63 -12.75
CA VAL A 205 -6.59 -5.72 -12.05
C VAL A 205 -7.64 -6.36 -12.95
N GLN A 206 -8.47 -5.56 -13.61
CA GLN A 206 -9.58 -6.07 -14.41
C GLN A 206 -9.06 -6.91 -15.58
N ARG A 207 -8.04 -6.41 -16.29
CA ARG A 207 -7.43 -7.17 -17.38
C ARG A 207 -6.67 -8.41 -16.89
N SER A 208 -6.08 -8.34 -15.69
CA SER A 208 -5.42 -9.51 -15.10
C SER A 208 -6.41 -10.60 -14.69
N LEU A 209 -7.59 -10.22 -14.17
CA LEU A 209 -8.68 -11.15 -13.88
C LEU A 209 -9.26 -11.78 -15.15
N GLU A 210 -9.44 -11.00 -16.21
CA GLU A 210 -9.98 -11.48 -17.49
C GLU A 210 -9.04 -12.48 -18.19
N THR A 211 -7.73 -12.20 -18.17
CA THR A 211 -6.74 -13.02 -18.89
C THR A 211 -6.20 -14.19 -18.05
N GLY A 212 -6.29 -14.09 -16.72
CA GLY A 212 -5.64 -15.03 -15.80
C GLY A 212 -4.12 -14.84 -15.68
N GLU A 213 -3.57 -13.80 -16.31
CA GLU A 213 -2.15 -13.45 -16.26
C GLU A 213 -1.96 -12.05 -15.69
N ILE A 214 -0.81 -11.75 -15.11
CA ILE A 214 -0.54 -10.40 -14.59
C ILE A 214 -0.33 -9.44 -15.75
N VAL A 215 -1.18 -8.42 -15.84
CA VAL A 215 -1.06 -7.34 -16.81
C VAL A 215 -0.60 -6.07 -16.10
N VAL A 216 0.59 -5.60 -16.46
CA VAL A 216 1.15 -4.34 -15.95
C VAL A 216 0.33 -3.17 -16.49
N TRP A 217 0.07 -2.19 -15.63
CA TRP A 217 -0.66 -0.97 -15.99
C TRP A 217 0.01 -0.27 -17.18
N PRO A 218 -0.70 -0.06 -18.30
CA PRO A 218 -0.09 0.36 -19.57
C PRO A 218 0.50 1.78 -19.56
N LYS A 219 0.16 2.61 -18.57
CA LYS A 219 0.70 3.96 -18.42
C LYS A 219 1.90 4.04 -17.47
N LEU A 220 2.41 2.89 -17.01
CA LEU A 220 3.59 2.83 -16.16
C LEU A 220 4.78 3.48 -16.88
N HIS A 221 5.32 4.53 -16.28
CA HIS A 221 6.48 5.26 -16.79
C HIS A 221 7.33 5.79 -15.64
N ASP A 222 8.41 5.07 -15.33
CA ASP A 222 9.37 5.50 -14.32
C ASP A 222 10.29 6.59 -14.85
N GLN A 223 10.67 7.52 -13.97
CA GLN A 223 11.57 8.60 -14.33
C GLN A 223 13.00 8.08 -14.42
N THR A 224 13.78 8.68 -15.32
CA THR A 224 15.24 8.49 -15.37
C THR A 224 15.94 9.75 -14.89
N ARG A 225 16.92 9.60 -14.00
CA ARG A 225 17.71 10.74 -13.52
C ARG A 225 18.73 11.11 -14.59
N PHE A 226 18.48 12.22 -15.28
CA PHE A 226 19.46 12.85 -16.17
C PHE A 226 20.02 14.09 -15.47
N ILE A 227 21.30 14.04 -15.08
CA ILE A 227 22.02 15.21 -14.57
C ILE A 227 22.97 15.64 -15.69
N PRO A 228 22.73 16.78 -16.35
CA PRO A 228 23.66 17.32 -17.32
C PRO A 228 25.07 17.48 -16.72
N GLU A 229 26.11 17.20 -17.51
CA GLU A 229 27.51 17.21 -17.06
C GLU A 229 27.93 18.54 -16.42
N HIS A 230 27.36 19.67 -16.86
CA HIS A 230 27.69 20.99 -16.31
C HIS A 230 27.20 21.19 -14.88
N TYR A 231 26.18 20.46 -14.41
CA TYR A 231 25.72 20.45 -13.01
C TYR A 231 26.38 19.34 -12.16
N SER A 232 27.37 18.65 -12.71
CA SER A 232 28.11 17.57 -12.04
C SER A 232 29.40 18.07 -11.39
N LYS A 233 30.05 19.08 -12.00
CA LYS A 233 31.37 19.59 -11.58
C LYS A 233 31.38 20.35 -10.25
N GLU A 234 30.24 20.90 -9.82
CA GLU A 234 30.14 21.63 -8.54
C GLU A 234 29.98 20.69 -7.34
N ARG A 235 29.43 19.47 -7.54
CA ARG A 235 29.21 18.51 -6.45
C ARG A 235 30.47 17.81 -5.97
N GLU A 236 31.41 17.52 -6.87
CA GLU A 236 32.71 16.96 -6.49
C GLU A 236 33.52 17.95 -5.65
N GLN A 237 33.39 19.25 -5.92
CA GLN A 237 34.05 20.31 -5.14
C GLN A 237 33.38 20.55 -3.78
N GLU A 238 32.06 20.38 -3.65
CA GLU A 238 31.37 20.46 -2.37
C GLU A 238 31.58 19.21 -1.50
N GLN A 239 31.61 18.01 -2.08
CA GLN A 239 31.90 16.78 -1.34
C GLN A 239 33.37 16.68 -0.89
N ALA A 240 34.31 17.29 -1.63
CA ALA A 240 35.71 17.37 -1.23
C ALA A 240 35.99 18.45 -0.15
N ARG A 241 34.99 19.28 0.19
CA ARG A 241 35.08 20.32 1.22
C ARG A 241 34.43 19.92 2.55
N GLY A 242 33.83 18.74 2.64
CA GLY A 242 33.20 18.18 3.85
C GLY A 242 34.11 17.21 4.59
#